data_AF-A0A9P5MQP2-F1
#
_entry.id   AF-A0A9P5MQP2-F1
#
_cell.length_a   1.000
_cell.length_b   1.000
_cell.length_c   1.000
_cell.angle_alpha   90.00
_cell.angle_beta   90.00
_cell.angle_gamma   90.00
#
_symmetry.space_group_name_H-M   'P 1'
#
loop_
_entity.id
_entity.type
_entity.pdbx_description
1 polymer ?
#
loop_
_entity_poly.entity_id
_entity_poly.type
_entity_poly.pdbx_seq_one_letter_code
_entity_poly.pdbx_strand_id
1 'polypeptide(L)'
;MASSPLEKRTTMISAGRLPSSRLHEMSSSRPFVHQVDVVFPFDHELQVAFSELETDYYTSRAPLAEIYESLRIYGQQSGLASDAQVASTGTFLPDAWSCREGSIILNAGKETFESLGLPGHKILAQMPGAPEQHLINVSLDTPSVNVRSNDFILDSITRWDRSREGSGEGQWDFAFHISHPEKGTGPLSLSRTRHHKVKPSIRNLQNVHIPTSALPPRPNPRPTSTRRGGHRDLSHGEKTTGTDDNDALEDWNERACELFEWIGMVNIDAQRTFLSSQMATRPTVPLIGLTIHGSTGVPVLTPPRVPRLEGEDTVSIILALEGTNDPMTNRSANSGDETDLNGSWVVLESIGKWDSRFG
;
A
#
# COMPACT_ATOMS: atom_id res chain seq x y z
N MET A 1 -6.34 19.91 -31.97
CA MET A 1 -6.57 19.18 -30.70
C MET A 1 -5.54 19.68 -29.71
N ALA A 2 -5.94 20.38 -28.65
CA ALA A 2 -5.00 20.80 -27.62
C ALA A 2 -4.57 19.56 -26.83
N SER A 3 -3.26 19.30 -26.75
CA SER A 3 -2.74 18.28 -25.83
C SER A 3 -3.16 18.68 -24.42
N SER A 4 -3.95 17.84 -23.76
CA SER A 4 -4.22 18.01 -22.33
C SER A 4 -2.87 18.13 -21.60
N PRO A 5 -2.72 19.06 -20.66
CA PRO A 5 -1.50 19.16 -19.87
C PRO A 5 -1.19 17.78 -19.28
N LEU A 6 0.04 17.30 -19.50
CA LEU A 6 0.49 16.02 -18.97
C LEU A 6 0.20 16.00 -17.47
N GLU A 7 -0.61 15.03 -17.03
CA GLU A 7 -0.97 14.85 -15.64
C GLU A 7 0.33 14.77 -14.82
N LYS A 8 0.49 15.66 -13.83
CA LYS A 8 1.70 15.71 -13.02
C LYS A 8 1.79 14.41 -12.23
N ARG A 9 2.66 13.49 -12.65
CA ARG A 9 2.94 12.25 -11.93
C ARG A 9 3.42 12.63 -10.52
N THR A 10 2.66 12.28 -9.49
CA THR A 10 3.01 12.51 -8.09
C THR A 10 3.57 11.24 -7.47
N THR A 11 4.77 10.83 -7.88
CA THR A 11 5.52 9.83 -7.11
C THR A 11 5.89 10.45 -5.77
N MET A 12 5.43 9.86 -4.68
CA MET A 12 5.81 10.29 -3.35
C MET A 12 7.09 9.58 -2.94
N ILE A 13 8.15 10.35 -2.71
CA ILE A 13 9.41 9.82 -2.22
C ILE A 13 9.60 10.17 -0.74
N SER A 14 9.78 9.14 0.08
CA SER A 14 10.05 9.23 1.51
C SER A 14 11.34 8.48 1.83
N ALA A 15 12.10 8.95 2.81
CA ALA A 15 13.34 8.28 3.20
C ALA A 15 13.53 8.36 4.71
N GLY A 16 14.32 7.45 5.27
CA GLY A 16 14.64 7.43 6.69
C GLY A 16 15.74 6.42 7.03
N ARG A 17 15.94 6.21 8.32
CA ARG A 17 16.87 5.22 8.88
C ARG A 17 16.12 4.06 9.53
N LEU A 18 16.81 2.94 9.71
CA LEU A 18 16.33 1.79 10.47
C LEU A 18 16.79 1.87 11.94
N PRO A 19 16.01 1.33 12.90
CA PRO A 19 14.62 0.90 12.74
C PRO A 19 13.67 2.09 12.46
N SER A 20 12.52 1.83 11.84
CA SER A 20 11.59 2.88 11.40
C SER A 20 10.15 2.55 11.76
N SER A 21 9.56 3.30 12.70
CA SER A 21 8.13 3.20 13.02
C SER A 21 7.27 3.50 11.78
N ARG A 22 7.77 4.35 10.89
CA ARG A 22 7.07 4.72 9.65
C ARG A 22 6.91 3.54 8.68
N LEU A 23 7.89 2.64 8.60
CA LEU A 23 7.74 1.42 7.79
C LEU A 23 6.65 0.50 8.37
N HIS A 24 6.58 0.43 9.70
CA HIS A 24 5.54 -0.32 10.41
C HIS A 24 4.14 0.31 10.24
N GLU A 25 4.02 1.63 10.35
CA GLU A 25 2.79 2.36 10.04
C GLU A 25 2.35 2.12 8.59
N MET A 26 3.30 2.09 7.65
CA MET A 26 3.03 1.81 6.24
C MET A 26 2.49 0.41 6.01
N SER A 27 3.12 -0.63 6.57
CA SER A 27 2.62 -2.00 6.45
C SER A 27 1.22 -2.11 7.05
N SER A 28 1.02 -1.49 8.22
CA SER A 28 -0.29 -1.46 8.86
C SER A 28 -1.31 -0.71 8.02
N SER A 29 -0.96 0.36 7.29
CA SER A 29 -1.91 1.11 6.45
C SER A 29 -2.39 0.36 5.19
N ARG A 30 -1.78 -0.80 4.85
CA ARG A 30 -2.02 -1.53 3.59
C ARG A 30 -2.41 -2.99 3.87
N PRO A 31 -3.64 -3.23 4.31
CA PRO A 31 -4.08 -4.55 4.77
C PRO A 31 -4.38 -5.50 3.60
N PHE A 32 -4.63 -4.97 2.40
CA PHE A 32 -5.02 -5.76 1.23
C PHE A 32 -3.91 -5.72 0.18
N VAL A 33 -3.03 -6.71 0.25
CA VAL A 33 -1.90 -6.93 -0.66
C VAL A 33 -2.13 -8.23 -1.41
N HIS A 34 -2.02 -8.20 -2.73
CA HIS A 34 -2.18 -9.41 -3.55
C HIS A 34 -0.85 -9.93 -4.10
N GLN A 35 0.18 -9.09 -4.15
CA GLN A 35 1.51 -9.49 -4.60
C GLN A 35 2.60 -8.71 -3.83
N VAL A 36 3.70 -9.39 -3.56
CA VAL A 36 4.91 -8.81 -2.99
C VAL A 36 6.09 -9.38 -3.74
N ASP A 37 6.85 -8.51 -4.39
CA ASP A 37 8.06 -8.86 -5.12
C ASP A 37 9.28 -8.41 -4.33
N VAL A 38 10.29 -9.26 -4.25
CA VAL A 38 11.54 -8.96 -3.56
C VAL A 38 12.71 -9.24 -4.51
N VAL A 39 13.57 -8.25 -4.69
CA VAL A 39 14.78 -8.32 -5.51
C VAL A 39 15.97 -7.97 -4.65
N PHE A 40 16.98 -8.83 -4.67
CA PHE A 40 18.24 -8.60 -3.97
C PHE A 40 19.40 -9.26 -4.75
N PRO A 41 20.63 -8.74 -4.62
CA PRO A 41 21.82 -9.46 -5.07
C PRO A 41 21.85 -10.87 -4.48
N PHE A 42 22.29 -11.86 -5.26
CA PHE A 42 22.28 -13.24 -4.80
C PHE A 42 22.98 -13.40 -3.45
N ASP A 43 22.20 -13.88 -2.47
CA ASP A 43 22.63 -14.22 -1.13
C ASP A 43 21.89 -15.50 -0.74
N HIS A 44 22.66 -16.56 -0.44
CA HIS A 44 22.09 -17.88 -0.17
C HIS A 44 21.27 -17.89 1.12
N GLU A 45 21.71 -17.19 2.17
CA GLU A 45 21.03 -17.17 3.46
C GLU A 45 19.70 -16.44 3.35
N LEU A 46 19.68 -15.28 2.69
CA LEU A 46 18.43 -14.56 2.40
C LEU A 46 17.51 -15.38 1.52
N GLN A 47 18.02 -16.04 0.48
CA GLN A 47 17.20 -16.88 -0.39
C GLN A 47 16.53 -18.01 0.40
N VAL A 48 17.27 -18.69 1.29
CA VAL A 48 16.72 -19.74 2.16
C VAL A 48 15.66 -19.15 3.09
N ALA A 49 15.96 -18.06 3.78
CA ALA A 49 15.01 -17.40 4.69
C ALA A 49 13.72 -16.99 3.96
N PHE A 50 13.81 -16.39 2.77
CA PHE A 50 12.64 -16.06 1.96
C PHE A 50 11.90 -17.31 1.47
N SER A 51 12.58 -18.41 1.17
CA SER A 51 11.94 -19.66 0.72
C SER A 51 11.08 -20.34 1.79
N GLU A 52 11.37 -20.06 3.06
CA GLU A 52 10.64 -20.59 4.21
C GLU A 52 9.39 -19.79 4.55
N LEU A 53 9.24 -18.57 4.01
CA LEU A 53 8.05 -17.77 4.25
C LEU A 53 6.81 -18.48 3.69
N GLU A 54 5.75 -18.48 4.47
CA GLU A 54 4.43 -18.93 4.04
C GLU A 54 3.36 -18.06 4.67
N THR A 55 2.25 -17.93 3.97
CA THR A 55 1.04 -17.29 4.47
C THR A 55 -0.17 -18.01 3.90
N ASP A 56 -1.34 -17.68 4.41
CA ASP A 56 -2.59 -18.25 3.96
C ASP A 56 -3.70 -17.21 3.98
N TYR A 57 -4.68 -17.46 3.11
CA TYR A 57 -5.93 -16.74 3.09
C TYR A 57 -7.04 -17.66 2.60
N TYR A 58 -8.26 -17.20 2.73
CA TYR A 58 -9.45 -17.94 2.35
C TYR A 58 -10.26 -17.15 1.34
N THR A 59 -10.93 -17.84 0.43
CA THR A 59 -11.92 -17.23 -0.48
C THR A 59 -13.26 -17.91 -0.32
N SER A 60 -14.32 -17.15 -0.51
CA SER A 60 -15.70 -17.65 -0.45
C SER A 60 -16.63 -16.76 -1.28
N ARG A 61 -17.88 -17.18 -1.37
CA ARG A 61 -18.94 -16.46 -2.08
C ARG A 61 -20.21 -16.44 -1.23
N ALA A 62 -20.77 -15.26 -0.99
CA ALA A 62 -21.99 -15.09 -0.20
C ALA A 62 -22.64 -13.70 -0.40
N PRO A 63 -23.91 -13.52 0.01
CA PRO A 63 -24.51 -12.20 0.19
C PRO A 63 -23.75 -11.38 1.26
N LEU A 64 -23.62 -10.07 1.08
CA LEU A 64 -22.92 -9.20 2.03
C LEU A 64 -23.64 -9.18 3.39
N ALA A 65 -24.97 -9.35 3.42
CA ALA A 65 -25.73 -9.44 4.65
C ALA A 65 -25.31 -10.64 5.52
N GLU A 66 -25.06 -11.82 4.92
CA GLU A 66 -24.58 -13.00 5.65
C GLU A 66 -23.14 -12.80 6.17
N ILE A 67 -22.31 -12.11 5.38
CA ILE A 67 -20.93 -11.80 5.75
C ILE A 67 -20.90 -10.81 6.91
N TYR A 68 -21.71 -9.76 6.85
CA TYR A 68 -21.87 -8.75 7.92
C TYR A 68 -22.22 -9.42 9.26
N GLU A 69 -23.23 -10.28 9.28
CA GLU A 69 -23.63 -10.98 10.51
C GLU A 69 -22.53 -11.93 11.02
N SER A 70 -21.85 -12.63 10.11
CA SER A 70 -20.78 -13.55 10.48
C SER A 70 -19.57 -12.82 11.07
N LEU A 71 -19.22 -11.65 10.53
CA LEU A 71 -18.18 -10.78 11.08
C LEU A 71 -18.58 -10.20 12.44
N ARG A 72 -19.84 -9.80 12.61
CA ARG A 72 -20.38 -9.32 13.89
C ARG A 72 -20.30 -10.41 14.96
N ILE A 73 -20.73 -11.63 14.64
CA ILE A 73 -20.64 -12.79 15.54
C ILE A 73 -19.18 -13.11 15.87
N TYR A 74 -18.29 -13.10 14.88
CA TYR A 74 -16.85 -13.34 15.08
C TYR A 74 -16.24 -12.29 16.04
N GLY A 75 -16.53 -11.01 15.85
CA GLY A 75 -16.06 -9.94 16.73
C GLY A 75 -16.55 -10.11 18.17
N GLN A 76 -17.82 -10.48 18.36
CA GLN A 76 -18.42 -10.74 19.68
C GLN A 76 -17.80 -11.95 20.40
N GLN A 77 -17.49 -13.02 19.67
CA GLN A 77 -16.95 -14.24 20.26
C GLN A 77 -15.45 -14.16 20.55
N SER A 78 -14.70 -13.48 19.70
CA SER A 78 -13.24 -13.40 19.80
C SER A 78 -12.75 -12.28 20.71
N GLY A 79 -13.56 -11.22 20.91
CA GLY A 79 -13.09 -9.97 21.49
C GLY A 79 -12.03 -9.26 20.63
N LEU A 80 -11.82 -9.75 19.40
CA LEU A 80 -10.77 -9.34 18.47
C LEU A 80 -11.40 -8.97 17.13
N ALA A 81 -12.38 -8.05 17.13
CA ALA A 81 -12.98 -7.56 15.89
C ALA A 81 -11.94 -6.96 14.91
N SER A 82 -10.77 -6.56 15.42
CA SER A 82 -9.64 -6.06 14.63
C SER A 82 -8.85 -7.11 13.87
N ASP A 83 -9.04 -8.39 14.20
CA ASP A 83 -8.28 -9.51 13.63
C ASP A 83 -8.81 -9.96 12.26
N ALA A 84 -10.06 -9.61 11.93
CA ALA A 84 -10.65 -9.95 10.65
C ALA A 84 -10.29 -8.93 9.57
N GLN A 85 -9.65 -9.42 8.51
CA GLN A 85 -9.41 -8.68 7.27
C GLN A 85 -10.20 -9.35 6.15
N VAL A 86 -11.16 -8.63 5.57
CA VAL A 86 -12.02 -9.17 4.50
C VAL A 86 -12.13 -8.14 3.39
N ALA A 87 -12.13 -8.57 2.13
CA ALA A 87 -12.37 -7.68 1.00
C ALA A 87 -13.08 -8.38 -0.14
N SER A 88 -13.94 -7.65 -0.85
CA SER A 88 -14.48 -8.10 -2.13
C SER A 88 -13.36 -8.26 -3.16
N THR A 89 -13.37 -9.35 -3.95
CA THR A 89 -12.34 -9.66 -4.96
C THR A 89 -12.83 -9.51 -6.40
N GLY A 90 -14.12 -9.19 -6.61
CA GLY A 90 -14.71 -8.99 -7.94
C GLY A 90 -14.40 -7.63 -8.57
N THR A 91 -14.50 -7.55 -9.89
CA THR A 91 -14.29 -6.34 -10.70
C THR A 91 -15.51 -5.42 -10.77
N PHE A 92 -16.43 -5.51 -9.80
CA PHE A 92 -17.71 -4.80 -9.82
C PHE A 92 -17.56 -3.32 -9.44
N LEU A 93 -16.73 -2.56 -10.16
CA LEU A 93 -16.70 -1.11 -9.98
C LEU A 93 -18.03 -0.51 -10.50
N PRO A 94 -18.64 0.42 -9.74
CA PRO A 94 -18.08 1.17 -8.61
C PRO A 94 -18.27 0.54 -7.21
N ASP A 95 -18.98 -0.58 -7.12
CA ASP A 95 -19.48 -1.18 -5.89
C ASP A 95 -18.48 -2.19 -5.29
N ALA A 96 -17.76 -1.78 -4.23
CA ALA A 96 -16.77 -2.60 -3.55
C ALA A 96 -16.87 -2.45 -2.03
N TRP A 97 -16.35 -3.41 -1.28
CA TRP A 97 -16.34 -3.33 0.16
C TRP A 97 -15.12 -4.01 0.79
N SER A 98 -14.82 -3.61 2.02
CA SER A 98 -13.79 -4.23 2.85
C SER A 98 -14.22 -4.23 4.32
N CYS A 99 -13.61 -5.09 5.12
CA CYS A 99 -13.72 -5.11 6.57
C CYS A 99 -12.32 -5.10 7.16
N ARG A 100 -12.12 -4.22 8.14
CA ARG A 100 -10.90 -4.11 8.93
C ARG A 100 -11.21 -3.40 10.24
N GLU A 101 -10.48 -3.73 11.31
CA GLU A 101 -10.54 -2.97 12.58
C GLU A 101 -11.97 -2.85 13.11
N GLY A 102 -12.73 -3.95 13.04
CA GLY A 102 -14.13 -3.97 13.52
C GLY A 102 -15.09 -3.08 12.72
N SER A 103 -14.75 -2.69 11.49
CA SER A 103 -15.60 -1.86 10.65
C SER A 103 -15.65 -2.37 9.21
N ILE A 104 -16.85 -2.33 8.61
CA ILE A 104 -17.08 -2.56 7.19
C ILE A 104 -17.13 -1.22 6.46
N ILE A 105 -16.30 -1.09 5.44
CA ILE A 105 -16.20 0.09 4.58
C ILE A 105 -16.81 -0.27 3.23
N LEU A 106 -17.83 0.46 2.82
CA LEU A 106 -18.49 0.30 1.52
C LEU A 106 -18.08 1.46 0.61
N ASN A 107 -17.66 1.16 -0.60
CA ASN A 107 -17.58 2.11 -1.71
C ASN A 107 -18.76 1.83 -2.63
N ALA A 108 -19.63 2.82 -2.80
CA ALA A 108 -20.85 2.69 -3.57
C ALA A 108 -20.93 3.79 -4.63
N GLY A 109 -21.43 3.44 -5.82
CA GLY A 109 -21.88 4.44 -6.78
C GLY A 109 -23.03 5.28 -6.21
N LYS A 110 -23.28 6.46 -6.78
CA LYS A 110 -24.36 7.37 -6.34
C LYS A 110 -25.72 6.68 -6.15
N GLU A 111 -26.18 5.93 -7.14
CA GLU A 111 -27.49 5.25 -7.09
C GLU A 111 -27.53 4.20 -5.97
N THR A 112 -26.47 3.39 -5.85
CA THR A 112 -26.30 2.42 -4.76
C THR A 112 -26.31 3.11 -3.40
N PHE A 113 -25.56 4.20 -3.23
CA PHE A 113 -25.49 4.99 -1.99
C PHE A 113 -26.87 5.54 -1.58
N GLU A 114 -27.57 6.17 -2.52
CA GLU A 114 -28.92 6.71 -2.27
C GLU A 114 -29.91 5.59 -1.91
N SER A 115 -29.81 4.43 -2.56
CA SER A 115 -30.68 3.27 -2.29
C SER A 115 -30.41 2.62 -0.93
N LEU A 116 -29.14 2.53 -0.53
CA LEU A 116 -28.70 2.05 0.78
C LEU A 116 -29.26 2.97 1.88
N GLY A 117 -29.22 4.29 1.64
CA GLY A 117 -29.67 5.30 2.59
C GLY A 117 -28.83 5.34 3.87
N LEU A 118 -27.64 4.70 3.87
CA LEU A 118 -26.67 4.70 4.97
C LEU A 118 -25.89 6.03 5.01
N PRO A 119 -25.49 6.52 6.19
CA PRO A 119 -24.66 7.71 6.29
C PRO A 119 -23.28 7.44 5.70
N GLY A 120 -22.81 8.33 4.83
CA GLY A 120 -21.48 8.24 4.21
C GLY A 120 -21.02 9.61 3.71
N HIS A 121 -19.83 9.64 3.13
CA HIS A 121 -19.24 10.84 2.55
C HIS A 121 -18.98 10.64 1.07
N LYS A 122 -19.26 11.69 0.28
CA LYS A 122 -18.91 11.73 -1.14
C LYS A 122 -17.39 11.75 -1.27
N ILE A 123 -16.84 10.84 -2.06
CA ILE A 123 -15.46 10.92 -2.52
C ILE A 123 -15.45 12.00 -3.60
N LEU A 124 -14.78 13.13 -3.35
CA LEU A 124 -14.68 14.17 -4.36
C LEU A 124 -14.02 13.60 -5.61
N ALA A 125 -14.74 13.62 -6.73
CA ALA A 125 -14.21 13.23 -8.03
C ALA A 125 -13.16 14.27 -8.46
N GLN A 126 -11.91 14.08 -8.04
CA GLN A 126 -10.78 14.90 -8.49
C GLN A 126 -10.51 14.73 -9.99
N MET A 127 -11.09 13.69 -10.61
CA MET A 127 -11.03 13.48 -12.06
C MET A 127 -12.31 13.94 -12.76
N PRO A 128 -12.22 14.89 -13.71
CA PRO A 128 -13.32 15.24 -14.58
C PRO A 128 -13.85 13.99 -15.30
N GLY A 129 -15.14 13.69 -15.13
CA GLY A 129 -15.81 12.56 -15.79
C GLY A 129 -15.78 11.23 -15.03
N ALA A 130 -15.11 11.14 -13.88
CA ALA A 130 -15.25 9.97 -13.01
C ALA A 130 -16.67 9.90 -12.41
N PRO A 131 -17.28 8.70 -12.31
CA PRO A 131 -18.58 8.55 -11.68
C PRO A 131 -18.51 8.94 -10.19
N GLU A 132 -19.59 9.51 -9.69
CA GLU A 132 -19.71 9.87 -8.28
C GLU A 132 -19.69 8.63 -7.39
N GLN A 133 -18.79 8.62 -6.41
CA GLN A 133 -18.59 7.54 -5.44
C GLN A 133 -18.80 8.04 -4.01
N HIS A 134 -19.26 7.16 -3.14
CA HIS A 134 -19.49 7.44 -1.73
C HIS A 134 -18.85 6.36 -0.85
N LEU A 135 -18.18 6.78 0.21
CA LEU A 135 -17.66 5.89 1.25
C LEU A 135 -18.61 5.88 2.46
N ILE A 136 -19.07 4.69 2.82
CA ILE A 136 -19.88 4.42 4.00
C ILE A 136 -19.02 3.60 4.96
N ASN A 137 -18.96 4.01 6.23
CA ASN A 137 -18.28 3.25 7.27
C ASN A 137 -19.29 2.72 8.28
N VAL A 138 -19.34 1.41 8.45
CA VAL A 138 -20.28 0.70 9.32
C VAL A 138 -19.49 -0.05 10.39
N SER A 139 -19.59 0.37 11.64
CA SER A 139 -18.97 -0.35 12.75
C SER A 139 -19.70 -1.67 13.03
N LEU A 140 -18.95 -2.72 13.29
CA LEU A 140 -19.45 -4.02 13.77
C LEU A 140 -19.72 -4.01 15.28
N ASP A 141 -19.09 -3.07 16.00
CA ASP A 141 -19.12 -2.93 17.45
C ASP A 141 -20.13 -1.88 17.89
N THR A 142 -21.43 -2.06 17.60
CA THR A 142 -22.46 -1.10 18.08
C THR A 142 -23.28 -1.62 19.24
N PRO A 143 -23.03 -1.04 20.43
CA PRO A 143 -24.06 -0.63 21.37
C PRO A 143 -24.05 0.90 21.49
N SER A 144 -24.27 1.64 20.40
CA SER A 144 -24.25 3.11 20.45
C SER A 144 -25.68 3.69 20.47
N VAL A 145 -25.85 4.69 21.34
CA VAL A 145 -27.10 5.33 21.74
C VAL A 145 -27.77 6.12 20.58
N ASN A 146 -27.18 6.14 19.38
CA ASN A 146 -27.69 6.84 18.21
C ASN A 146 -28.16 5.92 17.07
N VAL A 147 -29.40 5.44 17.25
CA VAL A 147 -30.55 5.37 16.32
C VAL A 147 -30.34 4.93 14.86
N ARG A 148 -29.52 3.92 14.58
CA ARG A 148 -29.90 2.93 13.57
C ARG A 148 -29.64 1.54 14.13
N SER A 149 -30.71 0.77 14.29
CA SER A 149 -30.60 -0.62 14.74
C SER A 149 -29.74 -1.39 13.75
N ASN A 150 -29.02 -2.41 14.23
CA ASN A 150 -28.34 -3.37 13.35
C ASN A 150 -29.31 -3.92 12.29
N ASP A 151 -30.59 -4.08 12.64
CA ASP A 151 -31.65 -4.46 11.71
C ASP A 151 -31.76 -3.49 10.51
N PHE A 152 -31.67 -2.17 10.73
CA PHE A 152 -31.72 -1.20 9.63
C PHE A 152 -30.50 -1.32 8.70
N ILE A 153 -29.30 -1.54 9.27
CA ILE A 153 -28.08 -1.75 8.49
C ILE A 153 -28.21 -3.03 7.67
N LEU A 154 -28.60 -4.12 8.32
CA LEU A 154 -28.79 -5.43 7.69
C LEU A 154 -29.86 -5.38 6.60
N ASP A 155 -30.99 -4.70 6.83
CA ASP A 155 -32.04 -4.50 5.84
C ASP A 155 -31.55 -3.71 4.63
N SER A 156 -30.69 -2.71 4.86
CA SER A 156 -30.10 -1.91 3.79
C SER A 156 -29.12 -2.72 2.94
N ILE A 157 -28.23 -3.49 3.59
CA ILE A 157 -27.32 -4.42 2.90
C ILE A 157 -28.10 -5.51 2.15
N THR A 158 -29.16 -6.06 2.76
CA THR A 158 -30.02 -7.08 2.14
C THR A 158 -30.76 -6.53 0.91
N ARG A 159 -31.14 -5.24 0.91
CA ARG A 159 -31.69 -4.58 -0.29
C ARG A 159 -30.65 -4.48 -1.40
N TRP A 160 -29.39 -4.18 -1.06
CA TRP A 160 -28.31 -4.13 -2.03
C TRP A 160 -28.01 -5.50 -2.63
N ASP A 161 -27.90 -6.54 -1.80
CA ASP A 161 -27.74 -7.93 -2.27
C ASP A 161 -28.87 -8.34 -3.24
N ARG A 162 -30.13 -8.01 -2.92
CA ARG A 162 -31.28 -8.26 -3.82
C ARG A 162 -31.19 -7.48 -5.14
N SER A 163 -30.74 -6.24 -5.10
CA SER A 163 -30.54 -5.42 -6.31
C SER A 163 -29.47 -6.02 -7.22
N ARG A 164 -28.36 -6.49 -6.63
CA ARG A 164 -27.28 -7.21 -7.34
C ARG A 164 -27.76 -8.51 -7.96
N GLU A 165 -28.54 -9.30 -7.22
CA GLU A 165 -29.15 -10.52 -7.75
C GLU A 165 -30.09 -10.20 -8.92
N GLY A 166 -30.95 -9.17 -8.79
CA GLY A 166 -31.88 -8.75 -9.83
C GLY A 166 -31.22 -8.19 -11.10
N SER A 167 -30.01 -7.66 -10.98
CA SER A 167 -29.18 -7.20 -12.11
C SER A 167 -28.29 -8.29 -12.70
N GLY A 168 -28.29 -9.50 -12.12
CA GLY A 168 -27.49 -10.65 -12.59
C GLY A 168 -26.04 -10.62 -12.13
N GLU A 169 -25.65 -9.70 -11.24
CA GLU A 169 -24.31 -9.66 -10.64
C GLU A 169 -24.11 -10.76 -9.59
N GLY A 170 -25.21 -11.17 -8.94
CA GLY A 170 -25.24 -12.26 -7.96
C GLY A 170 -24.53 -11.94 -6.65
N GLN A 171 -24.10 -13.01 -5.96
CA GLN A 171 -23.39 -12.95 -4.68
C GLN A 171 -21.95 -12.41 -4.81
N TRP A 172 -21.43 -11.86 -3.71
CA TRP A 172 -20.08 -11.32 -3.63
C TRP A 172 -19.04 -12.42 -3.56
N ASP A 173 -18.04 -12.34 -4.44
CA ASP A 173 -16.77 -13.03 -4.26
C ASP A 173 -15.87 -12.22 -3.33
N PHE A 174 -15.27 -12.87 -2.33
CA PHE A 174 -14.42 -12.21 -1.36
C PHE A 174 -13.24 -13.08 -0.92
N ALA A 175 -12.20 -12.41 -0.44
CA ALA A 175 -11.05 -13.01 0.23
C ALA A 175 -10.99 -12.52 1.67
N PHE A 176 -10.47 -13.36 2.56
CA PHE A 176 -10.29 -13.00 3.95
C PHE A 176 -9.12 -13.71 4.62
N HIS A 177 -8.67 -13.11 5.71
CA HIS A 177 -7.77 -13.67 6.69
C HIS A 177 -8.31 -13.36 8.10
N ILE A 178 -8.29 -14.37 8.97
CA ILE A 178 -8.63 -14.29 10.40
C ILE A 178 -7.62 -15.16 11.15
N SER A 179 -7.11 -14.73 12.30
CA SER A 179 -6.09 -15.51 13.03
C SER A 179 -6.63 -16.83 13.58
N HIS A 180 -7.95 -16.96 13.72
CA HIS A 180 -8.63 -18.12 14.28
C HIS A 180 -9.70 -18.64 13.32
N PRO A 181 -9.31 -19.25 12.18
CA PRO A 181 -10.25 -19.65 11.14
C PRO A 181 -11.28 -20.69 11.61
N GLU A 182 -10.97 -21.46 12.64
CA GLU A 182 -11.88 -22.41 13.29
C GLU A 182 -13.06 -21.74 14.01
N LYS A 183 -12.95 -20.45 14.36
CA LYS A 183 -14.03 -19.64 14.95
C LYS A 183 -14.90 -18.97 13.89
N GLY A 184 -14.54 -19.10 12.61
CA GLY A 184 -15.34 -18.58 11.50
C GLY A 184 -16.71 -19.25 11.43
N THR A 185 -17.77 -18.45 11.32
CA THR A 185 -19.15 -18.93 11.15
C THR A 185 -19.72 -18.51 9.79
N GLY A 186 -20.83 -19.13 9.37
CA GLY A 186 -21.51 -18.77 8.13
C GLY A 186 -20.58 -18.81 6.91
N PRO A 187 -20.55 -17.77 6.07
CA PRO A 187 -19.64 -17.66 4.92
C PRO A 187 -18.14 -17.69 5.25
N LEU A 188 -17.76 -17.44 6.51
CA LEU A 188 -16.36 -17.48 6.99
C LEU A 188 -15.97 -18.86 7.54
N SER A 189 -16.89 -19.82 7.59
CA SER A 189 -16.61 -21.18 8.07
C SER A 189 -15.66 -21.92 7.12
N LEU A 190 -14.69 -22.66 7.68
CA LEU A 190 -13.79 -23.55 6.93
C LEU A 190 -14.51 -24.55 6.02
N SER A 191 -15.75 -24.93 6.34
CA SER A 191 -16.55 -25.85 5.52
C SER A 191 -17.11 -25.23 4.23
N ARG A 192 -17.20 -23.90 4.17
CA ARG A 192 -17.77 -23.13 3.03
C ARG A 192 -16.72 -22.34 2.26
N THR A 193 -15.45 -22.45 2.66
CA THR A 193 -14.38 -21.59 2.17
C THR A 193 -13.31 -22.42 1.48
N ARG A 194 -12.60 -21.80 0.54
CA ARG A 194 -11.44 -22.38 -0.10
C ARG A 194 -10.20 -21.80 0.54
N HIS A 195 -9.40 -22.66 1.16
CA HIS A 195 -8.10 -22.31 1.74
C HIS A 195 -7.04 -22.20 0.64
N HIS A 196 -6.26 -21.13 0.67
CA HIS A 196 -5.14 -20.88 -0.23
C HIS A 196 -3.86 -20.74 0.60
N LYS A 197 -2.94 -21.68 0.42
CA LYS A 197 -1.59 -21.57 0.97
C LYS A 197 -0.68 -20.88 -0.05
N VAL A 198 -0.07 -19.79 0.35
CA VAL A 198 0.82 -18.98 -0.50
C VAL A 198 2.26 -19.24 -0.08
N LYS A 199 3.09 -19.53 -1.09
CA LYS A 199 4.54 -19.66 -0.94
C LYS A 199 5.24 -18.77 -1.96
N PRO A 200 6.41 -18.21 -1.64
CA PRO A 200 7.20 -17.43 -2.58
C PRO A 200 7.60 -18.26 -3.82
N SER A 201 7.58 -17.60 -4.98
CA SER A 201 8.23 -18.12 -6.20
C SER A 201 9.61 -17.50 -6.30
N ILE A 202 10.65 -18.33 -6.21
CA ILE A 202 12.04 -17.86 -6.27
C ILE A 202 12.59 -18.05 -7.68
N ARG A 203 13.18 -16.97 -8.21
CA ARG A 203 13.85 -16.97 -9.51
C ARG A 203 15.26 -16.41 -9.36
N ASN A 204 16.21 -17.09 -9.99
CA ASN A 204 17.60 -16.64 -10.03
C ASN A 204 17.88 -16.04 -11.41
N LEU A 205 18.06 -14.73 -11.45
CA LEU A 205 18.43 -14.01 -12.66
C LEU A 205 19.95 -13.91 -12.76
N GLN A 206 20.50 -14.25 -13.92
CA GLN A 206 21.93 -14.16 -14.19
C GLN A 206 22.24 -12.93 -15.05
N ASN A 207 23.45 -12.39 -14.90
CA ASN A 207 23.96 -11.28 -15.71
C ASN A 207 23.10 -10.00 -15.63
N VAL A 208 22.40 -9.78 -14.51
CA VAL A 208 21.65 -8.55 -14.28
C VAL A 208 22.62 -7.45 -13.84
N HIS A 209 22.62 -6.32 -14.55
CA HIS A 209 23.39 -5.15 -14.15
C HIS A 209 22.69 -4.44 -12.99
N ILE A 210 23.35 -4.39 -11.83
CA ILE A 210 22.85 -3.68 -10.63
C ILE A 210 23.42 -2.26 -10.65
N PRO A 211 22.58 -1.21 -10.63
CA PRO A 211 23.04 0.18 -10.52
C PRO A 211 23.97 0.35 -9.32
N THR A 212 25.17 0.88 -9.55
CA THR A 212 26.23 1.00 -8.53
C THR A 212 25.95 2.13 -7.50
N SER A 213 24.88 2.88 -7.69
CA SER A 213 24.57 4.08 -6.94
C SER A 213 24.05 3.72 -5.54
N ALA A 214 24.94 3.71 -4.54
CA ALA A 214 24.49 3.97 -3.17
C ALA A 214 23.75 5.32 -3.20
N LEU A 215 22.45 5.32 -2.92
CA LEU A 215 21.72 6.58 -2.74
C LEU A 215 22.39 7.29 -1.56
N PRO A 216 22.97 8.49 -1.74
CA PRO A 216 23.52 9.21 -0.61
C PRO A 216 22.37 9.55 0.37
N PRO A 217 22.67 9.93 1.62
CA PRO A 217 21.64 10.40 2.53
C PRO A 217 20.79 11.49 1.88
N ARG A 218 19.46 11.38 1.99
CA ARG A 218 18.55 12.35 1.38
C ARG A 218 18.87 13.76 1.90
N PRO A 219 19.08 14.75 1.01
CA PRO A 219 19.24 16.14 1.44
C PRO A 219 18.01 16.59 2.24
N ASN A 220 18.22 17.16 3.41
CA ASN A 220 17.13 17.73 4.20
C ASN A 220 16.68 19.03 3.51
N PRO A 221 15.41 19.15 3.08
CA PRO A 221 14.92 20.42 2.58
C PRO A 221 15.02 21.41 3.73
N ARG A 222 15.88 22.43 3.59
CA ARG A 222 15.90 23.51 4.58
C ARG A 222 14.50 24.08 4.63
N PRO A 223 13.90 24.27 5.82
CA PRO A 223 12.61 24.91 5.90
C PRO A 223 12.76 26.25 5.21
N THR A 224 12.14 26.42 4.04
CA THR A 224 12.16 27.67 3.30
C THR A 224 11.62 28.70 4.27
N SER A 225 12.50 29.51 4.84
CA SER A 225 12.15 30.45 5.91
C SER A 225 10.92 31.16 5.41
N THR A 226 9.79 30.93 6.08
CA THR A 226 8.50 31.47 5.68
C THR A 226 8.74 32.92 5.37
N ARG A 227 8.48 33.27 4.10
CA ARG A 227 8.75 34.57 3.51
C ARG A 227 7.88 35.58 4.26
N ARG A 228 8.29 35.93 5.49
CA ARG A 228 7.66 36.96 6.31
C ARG A 228 7.72 38.18 5.42
N GLY A 229 6.54 38.67 5.06
CA GLY A 229 6.34 39.84 4.22
C GLY A 229 6.90 41.08 4.88
N GLY A 230 8.23 41.17 4.93
CA GLY A 230 9.00 42.33 5.29
C GLY A 230 9.15 43.18 4.03
N HIS A 231 8.47 44.31 4.09
CA HIS A 231 8.45 45.37 3.09
C HIS A 231 9.85 45.69 2.54
N ARG A 232 9.91 45.93 1.23
CA ARG A 232 11.08 46.27 0.44
C ARG A 232 11.91 47.39 1.09
N ASP A 233 13.19 47.12 1.30
CA ASP A 233 14.23 48.11 1.03
C ASP A 233 15.13 47.58 -0.09
N LEU A 234 15.15 48.35 -1.18
CA LEU A 234 15.90 48.08 -2.40
C LEU A 234 17.35 48.52 -2.17
N SER A 235 18.20 47.62 -1.69
CA SER A 235 19.64 47.79 -1.83
C SER A 235 20.25 46.58 -2.52
N HIS A 236 21.00 46.87 -3.58
CA HIS A 236 21.70 45.92 -4.44
C HIS A 236 22.74 45.12 -3.63
N GLY A 237 22.33 43.96 -3.11
CA GLY A 237 23.20 42.99 -2.47
C GLY A 237 23.02 41.63 -3.14
N GLU A 238 24.14 41.10 -3.61
CA GLU A 238 24.35 39.85 -4.34
C GLU A 238 23.57 38.65 -3.76
N LYS A 239 22.63 38.11 -4.57
CA LYS A 239 21.85 36.91 -4.29
C LYS A 239 22.51 35.69 -4.93
N THR A 240 23.27 34.89 -4.20
CA THR A 240 24.01 33.75 -4.79
C THR A 240 23.97 32.43 -4.01
N THR A 241 23.05 32.19 -3.06
CA THR A 241 23.12 30.95 -2.23
C THR A 241 21.84 30.13 -2.10
N GLY A 242 20.85 30.36 -2.97
CA GLY A 242 19.55 29.69 -2.87
C GLY A 242 19.29 28.55 -3.86
N THR A 243 20.17 28.30 -4.84
CA THR A 243 19.95 27.34 -5.92
C THR A 243 20.42 25.92 -5.57
N ASP A 244 21.58 25.80 -4.93
CA ASP A 244 22.30 24.53 -4.84
C ASP A 244 21.59 23.44 -4.00
N ASP A 245 20.85 23.82 -2.95
CA ASP A 245 20.15 22.84 -2.10
C ASP A 245 18.96 22.18 -2.82
N ASN A 246 18.32 22.90 -3.76
CA ASN A 246 17.20 22.35 -4.52
C ASN A 246 17.70 21.41 -5.61
N ASP A 247 18.79 21.78 -6.28
CA ASP A 247 19.44 20.96 -7.31
C ASP A 247 19.89 19.62 -6.72
N ALA A 248 20.50 19.63 -5.52
CA ALA A 248 20.91 18.40 -4.85
C ALA A 248 19.74 17.47 -4.47
N LEU A 249 18.58 18.03 -4.12
CA LEU A 249 17.37 17.24 -3.83
C LEU A 249 16.73 16.68 -5.11
N GLU A 250 16.74 17.45 -6.20
CA GLU A 250 16.29 17.02 -7.52
C GLU A 250 17.14 15.86 -8.03
N ASP A 251 18.47 16.00 -8.04
CA ASP A 251 19.44 14.95 -8.39
C ASP A 251 19.27 13.69 -7.53
N TRP A 252 18.91 13.86 -6.25
CA TRP A 252 18.65 12.73 -5.36
C TRP A 252 17.34 12.02 -5.72
N ASN A 253 16.27 12.76 -6.01
CA ASN A 253 14.98 12.21 -6.42
C ASN A 253 15.09 11.50 -7.78
N GLU A 254 15.81 12.07 -8.75
CA GLU A 254 16.05 11.45 -10.06
C GLU A 254 16.71 10.09 -9.90
N ARG A 255 17.79 9.99 -9.12
CA ARG A 255 18.45 8.71 -8.82
C ARG A 255 17.56 7.71 -8.10
N ALA A 256 16.72 8.16 -7.16
CA ALA A 256 15.75 7.30 -6.50
C ALA A 256 14.71 6.76 -7.50
N CYS A 257 14.26 7.59 -8.45
CA CYS A 257 13.36 7.21 -9.52
C CYS A 257 13.99 6.24 -10.52
N GLU A 258 15.25 6.44 -10.91
CA GLU A 258 16.00 5.51 -11.78
C GLU A 258 16.09 4.12 -11.13
N LEU A 259 16.39 4.07 -9.83
CA LEU A 259 16.47 2.82 -9.10
C LEU A 259 15.10 2.13 -8.96
N PHE A 260 14.04 2.91 -8.74
CA PHE A 260 12.67 2.40 -8.76
C PHE A 260 12.29 1.81 -10.11
N GLU A 261 12.58 2.50 -11.20
CA GLU A 261 12.35 1.98 -12.55
C GLU A 261 13.15 0.70 -12.76
N TRP A 262 14.40 0.66 -12.30
CA TRP A 262 15.22 -0.55 -12.37
C TRP A 262 14.63 -1.73 -11.60
N ILE A 263 14.16 -1.54 -10.37
CA ILE A 263 13.48 -2.61 -9.61
C ILE A 263 12.24 -3.09 -10.36
N GLY A 264 11.42 -2.17 -10.86
CA GLY A 264 10.24 -2.51 -11.65
C GLY A 264 10.58 -3.29 -12.92
N MET A 265 11.66 -2.92 -13.62
CA MET A 265 12.16 -3.65 -14.79
C MET A 265 12.59 -5.08 -14.45
N VAL A 266 13.24 -5.27 -13.30
CA VAL A 266 13.68 -6.59 -12.85
C VAL A 266 12.47 -7.46 -12.49
N ASN A 267 11.49 -6.92 -11.77
CA ASN A 267 10.27 -7.66 -11.38
C ASN A 267 9.47 -8.19 -12.57
N ILE A 268 9.47 -7.47 -13.70
CA ILE A 268 8.74 -7.87 -14.91
C ILE A 268 9.62 -8.65 -15.92
N ASP A 269 10.82 -9.09 -15.52
CA ASP A 269 11.79 -9.78 -16.37
C ASP A 269 12.09 -9.01 -17.68
N ALA A 270 12.16 -7.67 -17.61
CA ALA A 270 12.36 -6.84 -18.80
C ALA A 270 13.71 -7.09 -19.46
N GLN A 271 13.72 -7.40 -20.76
CA GLN A 271 14.93 -7.73 -21.53
C GLN A 271 16.02 -6.65 -21.47
N ARG A 272 15.63 -5.38 -21.30
CA ARG A 272 16.56 -4.24 -21.20
C ARG A 272 17.50 -4.30 -19.99
N THR A 273 17.21 -5.14 -18.99
CA THR A 273 18.09 -5.32 -17.81
C THR A 273 19.35 -6.15 -18.09
N PHE A 274 19.39 -6.90 -19.20
CA PHE A 274 20.48 -7.83 -19.53
C PHE A 274 21.55 -7.25 -20.49
N LEU A 275 21.34 -6.06 -21.06
CA LEU A 275 22.12 -5.59 -22.23
C LEU A 275 23.34 -4.69 -21.93
N SER A 276 23.72 -4.45 -20.68
CA SER A 276 24.88 -3.60 -20.35
C SER A 276 26.02 -4.40 -19.72
N SER A 277 26.62 -5.30 -20.48
CA SER A 277 27.87 -5.96 -20.14
C SER A 277 29.04 -5.13 -20.68
N GLN A 278 29.56 -4.21 -19.87
CA GLN A 278 30.99 -3.85 -19.85
C GLN A 278 31.28 -2.85 -18.73
N MET A 279 32.11 -3.28 -17.77
CA MET A 279 32.87 -2.45 -16.80
C MET A 279 32.22 -2.00 -15.48
N ALA A 280 31.14 -2.60 -15.00
CA ALA A 280 30.63 -2.29 -13.67
C ALA A 280 31.43 -3.01 -12.56
N THR A 281 32.04 -2.23 -11.67
CA THR A 281 32.60 -2.68 -10.40
C THR A 281 31.53 -3.33 -9.52
N ARG A 282 31.87 -4.34 -8.72
CA ARG A 282 30.93 -4.97 -7.78
C ARG A 282 30.23 -3.90 -6.92
N PRO A 283 28.90 -3.92 -6.79
CA PRO A 283 28.20 -3.01 -5.89
C PRO A 283 28.72 -3.21 -4.47
N THR A 284 29.03 -2.10 -3.78
CA THR A 284 29.66 -2.10 -2.46
C THR A 284 28.66 -2.21 -1.31
N VAL A 285 27.36 -2.06 -1.61
CA VAL A 285 26.28 -2.02 -0.62
C VAL A 285 25.18 -3.01 -1.05
N PRO A 286 24.74 -3.93 -0.17
CA PRO A 286 23.61 -4.80 -0.49
C PRO A 286 22.34 -3.97 -0.58
N LEU A 287 21.68 -4.08 -1.73
CA LEU A 287 20.44 -3.37 -2.04
C LEU A 287 19.29 -4.36 -2.06
N ILE A 288 18.24 -4.11 -1.28
CA ILE A 288 17.02 -4.93 -1.32
C ILE A 288 15.89 -4.05 -1.84
N GLY A 289 15.34 -4.41 -2.99
CA GLY A 289 14.11 -3.83 -3.53
C GLY A 289 12.92 -4.68 -3.11
N LEU A 290 11.90 -4.05 -2.54
CA LEU A 290 10.64 -4.67 -2.15
C LEU A 290 9.51 -3.90 -2.84
N THR A 291 8.73 -4.55 -3.69
CA THR A 291 7.57 -3.96 -4.35
C THR A 291 6.29 -4.62 -3.83
N ILE A 292 5.37 -3.81 -3.33
CA ILE A 292 4.11 -4.23 -2.72
C ILE A 292 2.97 -3.76 -3.63
N HIS A 293 2.16 -4.74 -4.04
CA HIS A 293 1.06 -4.62 -4.97
C HIS A 293 -0.28 -4.71 -4.22
N GLY A 294 -0.95 -3.56 -4.10
CA GLY A 294 -2.23 -3.45 -3.40
C GLY A 294 -3.40 -3.95 -4.24
N SER A 295 -4.40 -4.56 -3.61
CA SER A 295 -5.60 -5.03 -4.33
C SER A 295 -6.35 -3.86 -4.98
N THR A 296 -6.64 -3.97 -6.28
CA THR A 296 -7.42 -2.98 -7.01
C THR A 296 -8.88 -2.97 -6.52
N GLY A 297 -9.49 -1.79 -6.44
CA GLY A 297 -10.92 -1.65 -6.10
C GLY A 297 -11.29 -1.81 -4.63
N VAL A 298 -10.41 -2.30 -3.75
CA VAL A 298 -10.73 -2.47 -2.33
C VAL A 298 -10.72 -1.11 -1.61
N PRO A 299 -11.82 -0.71 -0.94
CA PRO A 299 -11.86 0.56 -0.24
C PRO A 299 -11.05 0.55 1.05
N VAL A 300 -10.37 1.67 1.34
CA VAL A 300 -9.61 1.90 2.57
C VAL A 300 -9.89 3.33 3.05
N LEU A 301 -10.04 3.54 4.36
CA LEU A 301 -10.44 4.83 4.94
C LEU A 301 -9.35 5.90 4.88
N THR A 302 -8.06 5.53 4.95
CA THR A 302 -7.04 6.52 5.28
C THR A 302 -5.70 6.31 4.58
N PRO A 303 -5.22 7.28 3.77
CA PRO A 303 -6.04 8.30 3.10
C PRO A 303 -7.03 7.63 2.13
N PRO A 304 -8.23 8.18 1.91
CA PRO A 304 -9.14 7.65 0.89
C PRO A 304 -8.46 7.78 -0.47
N ARG A 305 -8.24 6.63 -1.13
CA ARG A 305 -7.65 6.56 -2.47
C ARG A 305 -8.73 6.29 -3.48
N VAL A 306 -8.92 7.21 -4.43
CA VAL A 306 -9.92 7.01 -5.48
C VAL A 306 -9.42 5.94 -6.44
N PRO A 307 -10.11 4.78 -6.60
CA PRO A 307 -9.71 3.76 -7.56
C PRO A 307 -9.59 4.38 -8.96
N ARG A 308 -8.44 4.25 -9.63
CA ARG A 308 -8.40 4.38 -11.08
C ARG A 308 -8.90 3.06 -11.66
N LEU A 309 -9.65 3.12 -12.75
CA LEU A 309 -10.13 1.94 -13.47
C LEU A 309 -8.96 1.02 -13.90
N GLU A 310 -7.77 1.60 -14.10
CA GLU A 310 -6.58 0.93 -14.63
C GLU A 310 -5.35 1.01 -13.71
N GLY A 311 -5.49 1.61 -12.51
CA GLY A 311 -4.35 1.93 -11.64
C GLY A 311 -4.27 1.06 -10.40
N GLU A 312 -3.15 0.35 -10.27
CA GLU A 312 -2.80 -0.41 -9.08
C GLU A 312 -2.09 0.47 -8.04
N ASP A 313 -2.36 0.23 -6.75
CA ASP A 313 -1.63 0.90 -5.67
C ASP A 313 -0.30 0.19 -5.44
N THR A 314 0.80 0.76 -5.95
CA THR A 314 2.13 0.15 -5.80
C THR A 314 2.99 0.96 -4.83
N VAL A 315 3.68 0.26 -3.94
CA VAL A 315 4.79 0.82 -3.15
C VAL A 315 6.03 0.08 -3.48
N SER A 316 7.13 0.79 -3.66
CA SER A 316 8.44 0.18 -3.59
C SER A 316 9.22 0.73 -2.42
N ILE A 317 9.88 -0.17 -1.70
CA ILE A 317 10.78 0.10 -0.60
C ILE A 317 12.15 -0.38 -1.03
N ILE A 318 13.13 0.50 -0.91
CA ILE A 318 14.51 0.24 -1.22
C ILE A 318 15.26 0.31 0.09
N LEU A 319 15.84 -0.81 0.50
CA LEU A 319 16.67 -0.91 1.69
C LEU A 319 18.14 -0.87 1.27
N ALA A 320 18.86 0.10 1.80
CA ALA A 320 20.31 0.20 1.68
C ALA A 320 20.90 -0.05 3.06
N LEU A 321 21.41 -1.26 3.29
CA LEU A 321 22.02 -1.62 4.56
C LEU A 321 23.41 -0.99 4.63
N GLU A 322 23.72 -0.28 5.71
CA GLU A 322 25.07 0.26 5.88
C GLU A 322 26.02 -0.92 6.13
N GLY A 323 26.77 -1.30 5.09
CA GLY A 323 27.74 -2.37 5.19
C GLY A 323 28.76 -2.03 6.28
N THR A 324 29.00 -2.97 7.20
CA THR A 324 30.08 -2.95 8.20
C THR A 324 31.47 -3.12 7.57
N ASN A 325 31.64 -2.64 6.34
CA ASN A 325 32.83 -2.80 5.51
C ASN A 325 34.00 -1.90 5.93
N ASP A 326 34.05 -1.49 7.20
CA ASP A 326 35.29 -0.98 7.78
C ASP A 326 35.98 -2.13 8.55
N PRO A 327 36.78 -2.98 7.87
CA PRO A 327 37.48 -4.10 8.50
C PRO A 327 38.49 -3.63 9.57
N MET A 328 38.71 -2.33 9.77
CA MET A 328 39.56 -1.81 10.84
C MET A 328 38.81 -1.41 12.12
N THR A 329 37.48 -1.36 12.12
CA THR A 329 36.74 -1.15 13.37
C THR A 329 36.58 -2.47 14.12
N ASN A 330 37.62 -2.85 14.87
CA ASN A 330 37.61 -3.92 15.88
C ASN A 330 36.50 -3.65 16.92
N ARG A 331 35.26 -4.01 16.59
CA ARG A 331 34.14 -4.00 17.53
C ARG A 331 34.35 -5.12 18.54
N SER A 332 34.65 -4.72 19.76
CA SER A 332 34.70 -5.54 20.97
C SER A 332 33.46 -6.46 21.05
N ALA A 333 33.68 -7.77 20.95
CA ALA A 333 32.67 -8.82 20.78
C ALA A 333 31.87 -9.16 22.06
N ASN A 334 31.73 -8.24 23.02
CA ASN A 334 31.30 -8.58 24.39
C ASN A 334 30.04 -7.88 24.90
N SER A 335 29.29 -7.14 24.08
CA SER A 335 27.93 -6.73 24.45
C SER A 335 26.93 -7.60 23.70
N GLY A 336 26.30 -8.53 24.41
CA GLY A 336 25.13 -9.28 23.92
C GLY A 336 23.87 -8.42 23.79
N ASP A 337 24.05 -7.17 23.38
CA ASP A 337 22.98 -6.23 23.06
C ASP A 337 22.52 -6.49 21.63
N GLU A 338 21.20 -6.41 21.43
CA GLU A 338 20.51 -6.47 20.15
C GLU A 338 21.36 -5.86 19.02
N THR A 339 21.56 -6.61 17.95
CA THR A 339 22.28 -6.12 16.77
C THR A 339 21.51 -4.93 16.19
N ASP A 340 21.95 -3.71 16.49
CA ASP A 340 21.41 -2.48 15.92
C ASP A 340 21.48 -2.58 14.39
N LEU A 341 20.33 -2.81 13.77
CA LEU A 341 20.17 -2.81 12.32
C LEU A 341 20.37 -1.39 11.79
N ASN A 342 21.61 -1.04 11.49
CA ASN A 342 21.94 0.22 10.86
C ASN A 342 21.72 0.14 9.34
N GLY A 343 20.82 0.96 8.85
CA GLY A 343 20.53 1.06 7.43
C GLY A 343 19.69 2.28 7.11
N SER A 344 19.60 2.59 5.83
CA SER A 344 18.69 3.59 5.30
C SER A 344 17.64 2.93 4.43
N TRP A 345 16.49 3.58 4.31
CA TRP A 345 15.42 3.15 3.44
C TRP A 345 14.92 4.32 2.61
N VAL A 346 14.47 4.01 1.41
CA VAL A 346 13.75 4.92 0.52
C VAL A 346 12.47 4.24 0.09
N VAL A 347 11.34 4.92 0.29
CA VAL A 347 10.02 4.49 -0.14
C VAL A 347 9.61 5.37 -1.30
N LEU A 348 9.25 4.74 -2.42
CA LEU A 348 8.56 5.37 -3.52
C LEU A 348 7.13 4.82 -3.56
N GLU A 349 6.16 5.69 -3.33
CA GLU A 349 4.76 5.35 -3.51
C GLU A 349 4.34 5.82 -4.90
N SER A 350 4.12 4.85 -5.79
CA SER A 350 3.43 5.11 -7.04
C SER A 350 1.94 4.97 -6.77
N ILE A 351 1.30 6.10 -6.51
CA ILE A 351 -0.13 6.09 -6.29
C ILE A 351 -0.79 6.01 -7.68
N GLY A 352 -1.08 4.78 -8.11
CA GLY A 352 -1.96 4.54 -9.26
C GLY A 352 -3.38 5.06 -9.02
N LYS A 353 -3.67 5.56 -7.82
CA LYS A 353 -4.90 6.22 -7.38
C LYS A 353 -4.60 7.67 -6.99
N TRP A 354 -5.56 8.58 -7.09
CA TRP A 354 -5.36 9.93 -6.53
C TRP A 354 -5.40 9.86 -5.01
N ASP A 355 -4.43 10.50 -4.36
CA ASP A 355 -4.41 10.68 -2.92
C ASP A 355 -5.09 12.02 -2.59
N SER A 356 -6.16 11.96 -1.80
CA SER A 356 -6.97 13.13 -1.45
C SER A 356 -6.17 14.24 -0.74
N ARG A 357 -4.96 13.95 -0.23
CA ARG A 357 -4.05 14.97 0.32
C ARG A 357 -3.63 16.03 -0.70
N PHE A 358 -3.81 15.78 -2.01
CA PHE A 358 -3.25 16.63 -3.07
C PHE A 358 -4.24 17.58 -3.75
N GLY A 359 -5.49 17.67 -3.25
CA GLY A 359 -6.44 18.72 -3.64
C GLY A 359 -7.14 18.48 -4.96
#